data_AF-A0A6G1BCE0-F1
#
_entry.id   AF-A0A6G1BCE0-F1
#
_cell.length_a   1.000
_cell.length_b   1.000
_cell.length_c   1.000
_cell.angle_alpha   90.00
_cell.angle_beta   90.00
_cell.angle_gamma   90.00
#
_symmetry.space_group_name_H-M   'P 1'
#
loop_
_entity.id
_entity.type
_entity.pdbx_description
1 polymer ?
#
loop_
_entity_poly.entity_id
_entity_poly.type
_entity_poly.pdbx_seq_one_letter_code
_entity_poly.pdbx_strand_id
1 'polypeptide(L)' 'MWFEILPGIGVMAVCLVIPGIATAHIHRFCNGGKEKRAAYYPYQWSLMQRDRRISGVNRYYVSKVRWPRGWPSVS' A
#
# COMPACT_ATOMS: atom_id res chain seq x y z
N MET A 1 -24.67 22.27 -28.19
CA MET A 1 -25.57 21.27 -27.56
C MET A 1 -25.12 21.00 -26.13
N TRP A 2 -25.98 20.57 -25.21
CA TRP A 2 -25.62 20.36 -23.79
C TRP A 2 -24.43 19.40 -23.55
N PHE A 3 -24.14 18.52 -24.51
CA PHE A 3 -23.02 17.56 -24.45
C PHE A 3 -21.62 18.19 -24.56
N GLU A 4 -21.49 19.46 -24.94
CA GLU A 4 -20.18 20.13 -25.08
C GLU A 4 -19.43 20.30 -23.74
N ILE A 5 -20.11 20.13 -22.61
CA ILE A 5 -19.49 20.13 -21.28
C ILE A 5 -18.83 18.79 -20.93
N LEU A 6 -19.24 17.69 -21.57
CA LEU A 6 -18.78 16.34 -21.24
C LEU A 6 -17.28 16.14 -21.45
N PRO A 7 -16.64 16.66 -22.51
CA PRO A 7 -15.18 16.55 -22.66
C PRO A 7 -14.43 17.22 -21.50
N GLY A 8 -14.87 18.40 -21.06
CA GLY A 8 -14.25 19.12 -19.95
C GLY A 8 -14.36 18.35 -18.63
N ILE A 9 -15.55 17.82 -18.33
CA ILE A 9 -15.76 16.98 -17.14
C ILE A 9 -14.96 15.67 -17.24
N GLY A 10 -14.87 15.06 -18.42
CA GLY A 10 -14.09 13.84 -18.65
C GLY A 10 -12.61 14.03 -18.35
N VAL A 11 -12.00 15.11 -18.83
CA VAL A 11 -10.60 15.43 -18.54
C VAL A 11 -10.39 15.68 -17.05
N MET A 12 -11.27 16.45 -16.40
CA MET A 12 -11.19 16.67 -14.95
C MET A 12 -11.29 15.36 -14.16
N ALA A 13 -12.24 14.48 -14.52
CA ALA A 13 -12.41 13.19 -13.87
C ALA A 13 -11.15 12.32 -14.00
N VAL A 14 -10.57 12.23 -15.20
CA VAL A 14 -9.33 11.47 -15.42
C VAL A 14 -8.18 12.02 -14.58
N CYS A 15 -7.99 13.34 -14.57
CA CYS A 15 -6.94 13.99 -13.77
C CYS A 15 -7.10 13.74 -12.26
N LEU A 16 -8.33 13.63 -11.75
CA LEU A 16 -8.58 13.32 -10.34
C LEU A 16 -8.45 11.83 -10.00
N VAL A 17 -8.74 10.94 -10.96
CA VAL A 17 -8.67 9.49 -10.77
C VAL A 17 -7.23 8.97 -10.82
N ILE A 18 -6.39 9.53 -11.70
CA ILE A 18 -5.00 9.07 -11.90
C ILE A 18 -4.20 9.05 -10.58
N PRO A 19 -4.20 10.10 -9.73
CA PRO A 19 -3.47 10.08 -8.47
C PRO A 19 -3.95 8.99 -7.50
N GLY A 20 -5.26 8.71 -7.46
CA GLY A 20 -5.83 7.67 -6.60
C GLY A 20 -5.39 6.27 -7.02
N ILE A 21 -5.43 5.97 -8.32
CA ILE A 21 -4.96 4.70 -8.87
C ILE A 21 -3.45 4.56 -8.65
N ALA A 22 -2.68 5.60 -8.99
CA ALA A 22 -1.22 5.59 -8.85
C ALA A 22 -0.80 5.33 -7.40
N THR A 23 -1.38 6.03 -6.42
CA THR A 23 -1.06 5.85 -5.00
C THR A 23 -1.45 4.46 -4.49
N ALA A 24 -2.57 3.89 -4.93
CA ALA A 24 -2.94 2.52 -4.59
C ALA A 24 -1.92 1.49 -5.09
N HIS A 25 -1.45 1.64 -6.34
CA HIS A 25 -0.39 0.77 -6.89
C HIS A 25 0.94 0.95 -6.16
N ILE A 26 1.36 2.18 -5.89
CA ILE A 26 2.59 2.48 -5.15
C ILE A 26 2.52 1.90 -3.73
N HIS A 27 1.39 2.04 -3.05
CA HIS A 27 1.20 1.49 -1.70
C HIS A 27 1.29 -0.04 -1.68
N ARG A 28 0.71 -0.71 -2.67
CA ARG A 28 0.84 -2.17 -2.81
C ARG A 28 2.27 -2.59 -3.11
N PHE A 29 2.96 -1.88 -4.00
CA PHE A 29 4.34 -2.18 -4.36
C PHE A 29 5.30 -2.02 -3.17
N CYS A 30 5.24 -0.88 -2.47
CA CYS A 30 6.15 -0.58 -1.36
C CYS A 30 5.91 -1.45 -0.11
N ASN A 31 4.72 -2.04 0.06
CA ASN A 31 4.35 -2.83 1.25
C ASN A 31 4.22 -4.34 0.97
N GLY A 32 4.94 -4.84 -0.04
CA GLY A 32 5.01 -6.28 -0.32
C GLY A 32 3.68 -6.88 -0.78
N GLY A 33 2.95 -6.15 -1.63
CA GLY A 33 1.67 -6.55 -2.22
C GLY A 33 0.47 -6.35 -1.31
N LYS A 34 0.65 -5.73 -0.14
CA LYS A 34 -0.42 -5.48 0.84
C LYS A 34 -0.76 -4.00 0.91
N GLU A 35 -1.89 -3.67 1.52
CA GLU A 35 -2.23 -2.29 1.82
C GLU A 35 -1.26 -1.68 2.84
N LYS A 36 -1.05 -0.37 2.75
CA LYS A 36 -0.23 0.35 3.73
C LYS A 36 -0.94 0.33 5.07
N ARG A 37 -0.24 -0.08 6.14
CA ARG A 37 -0.76 0.03 7.50
C ARG A 37 -0.89 1.50 7.89
N ALA A 38 -2.11 1.89 8.29
CA ALA A 38 -2.36 3.17 8.93
C ALA A 38 -2.19 3.04 10.45
N ALA A 39 -1.34 3.90 11.02
CA ALA A 39 -1.08 3.94 12.46
C ALA A 39 -1.63 5.24 13.02
N TYR A 40 -2.95 5.31 13.18
CA TYR A 40 -3.64 6.47 13.76
C TYR A 40 -3.43 6.56 15.26
N TYR A 41 -3.29 5.41 15.93
CA TYR A 41 -3.11 5.34 17.38
C TYR A 41 -1.69 4.91 17.78
N PRO A 42 -1.19 5.34 18.94
CA PRO A 42 0.13 4.94 19.45
C PRO A 42 0.29 3.42 19.58
N TYR A 43 -0.79 2.73 19.93
CA TYR A 43 -0.81 1.27 20.00
C TYR A 43 -0.52 0.62 18.64
N GLN A 44 -1.14 1.11 17.57
CA GLN A 44 -0.91 0.62 16.20
C GLN A 44 0.54 0.87 15.75
N TRP A 45 1.11 2.01 16.13
CA TRP A 45 2.51 2.32 15.86
C TRP A 45 3.46 1.37 16.63
N SER A 46 3.21 1.13 17.91
CA SER A 46 3.98 0.19 18.73
C SER A 46 3.98 -1.23 18.13
N LEU A 47 2.81 -1.69 17.66
CA LEU A 47 2.69 -2.96 16.94
C LEU A 47 3.46 -2.96 15.61
N MET A 48 3.42 -1.87 14.85
CA MET A 48 4.19 -1.76 13.60
C MET A 48 5.70 -1.78 13.84
N GLN A 49 6.17 -1.15 14.91
CA GLN A 49 7.59 -1.22 15.32
C GLN A 49 7.98 -2.61 15.81
N ARG A 50 7.10 -3.31 16.53
CA ARG A 50 7.28 -4.72 16.90
C ARG A 50 7.47 -5.58 15.65
N ASP A 51 6.59 -5.46 14.65
CA ASP A 51 6.70 -6.21 13.41
C ASP A 51 7.98 -5.87 12.63
N ARG A 52 8.40 -4.59 12.62
CA ARG A 52 9.68 -4.19 12.05
C ARG A 52 10.87 -4.90 12.71
N ARG A 53 10.89 -4.98 14.04
CA ARG A 53 11.96 -5.66 14.80
C ARG A 53 11.96 -7.18 14.57
N ILE A 54 10.77 -7.79 14.59
CA ILE A 54 10.60 -9.23 14.40
C ILE A 54 10.91 -9.67 12.96
N SER A 55 10.73 -8.78 11.98
CA SER A 55 10.97 -9.10 10.56
C SER A 55 12.41 -9.52 10.25
N GLY A 56 13.41 -9.13 11.05
CA GLY A 56 14.83 -9.41 10.81
C GLY A 56 15.46 -8.60 9.66
N VAL A 57 14.66 -7.96 8.81
CA VAL A 57 15.10 -7.17 7.64
C VAL A 57 14.74 -5.68 7.77
N ASN A 58 14.40 -5.23 8.98
CA ASN A 58 13.99 -3.86 9.29
C ASN A 58 12.79 -3.35 8.43
N ARG A 59 11.92 -4.25 7.97
CA ARG A 59 10.73 -3.92 7.14
C ARG A 59 9.47 -4.45 7.79
N TYR A 60 8.56 -3.56 8.17
CA TYR A 60 7.35 -3.93 8.92
C TYR A 60 6.32 -4.73 8.13
N TYR A 61 6.33 -4.66 6.79
CA TYR A 61 5.37 -5.36 5.94
C TYR A 61 5.76 -6.84 5.67
N VAL A 62 6.96 -7.25 6.11
CA VAL A 62 7.46 -8.61 6.03
C VAL A 62 6.99 -9.38 7.27
N SER A 63 5.89 -10.12 7.10
CA SER A 63 5.29 -10.95 8.14
C SER A 63 6.00 -12.30 8.26
N LYS A 64 6.43 -12.70 9.45
CA LYS A 64 7.08 -14.01 9.71
C LYS A 64 6.23 -15.23 9.31
N VAL A 65 4.91 -15.16 9.48
CA VAL A 65 4.00 -16.28 9.18
C VAL A 65 3.92 -16.56 7.67
N ARG A 66 4.14 -15.54 6.83
CA ARG A 66 4.16 -15.67 5.38
C ARG A 66 5.57 -15.41 4.89
N TRP A 67 6.40 -16.45 4.90
CA TRP A 67 7.67 -16.47 4.21
C TRP A 67 7.51 -15.99 2.75
N PRO A 68 8.50 -15.30 2.17
CA PRO A 68 8.46 -14.95 0.76
C PRO A 68 8.27 -16.24 -0.04
N ARG A 69 7.33 -16.25 -0.99
CA ARG A 69 7.23 -17.34 -1.98
C ARG A 69 8.60 -17.44 -2.66
N GLY A 70 9.42 -18.43 -2.29
CA GLY A 70 10.74 -18.68 -2.87
C GLY A 70 11.96 -18.68 -1.94
N TRP A 71 11.84 -18.63 -0.61
CA TRP A 71 12.98 -18.90 0.29
C TRP A 71 12.77 -20.23 1.04
N PRO A 72 13.82 -21.08 1.18
CA PRO A 72 13.66 -22.38 1.78
C PRO A 72 13.33 -22.20 3.26
N SER A 73 12.23 -22.82 3.69
CA SER A 73 11.90 -22.99 5.10
C SER A 73 13.01 -23.80 5.75
N VAL A 74 13.82 -23.16 6.59
CA VAL A 74 14.69 -23.90 7.49
C VAL A 74 13.81 -24.37 8.64
N SER A 75 13.51 -25.67 8.61
CA SER A 75 12.96 -26.49 9.69
C SER A 75 13.86 -26.47 10.92
#